data_AF-A0A5C6PWX5-F1
#
_entry.id   AF-A0A5C6PWX5-F1
#
_cell.length_a   1.000
_cell.length_b   1.000
_cell.length_c   1.000
_cell.angle_alpha   90.00
_cell.angle_beta   90.00
_cell.angle_gamma   90.00
#
_symmetry.space_group_name_H-M   'P 1'
#
loop_
_entity.id
_entity.type
_entity.pdbx_description
1 polymer ?
#
loop_
_entity_poly.entity_id
_entity_poly.type
_entity_poly.pdbx_seq_one_letter_code
_entity_poly.pdbx_strand_id
1 'polypeptide(L)'
;MSGEAAGAPGSAPVVRRGVVALGSNLGDRDELLRDAVVALAATPGVSVTAASSPVSSVAVTLAGPDESKPTYLNAVALVETTLEPLALLDALQAIENDHGRVRDERWGDRTLDLDVVVLGDLVLDTDRLTLPHPRAHERAFVLEPWLQVDEEARLGSQGRVADLLAALPDRTRPVPGATGLLEPAGASSALDSGPDGDPDAAGGAL
;
A
#
# COMPACT_ATOMS: atom_id res chain seq x y z
N MET A 1 -42.10 -37.29 12.37
CA MET A 1 -41.91 -36.05 11.58
C MET A 1 -40.86 -35.22 12.28
N SER A 2 -39.60 -35.33 11.84
CA SER A 2 -38.53 -34.41 12.21
C SER A 2 -37.93 -33.98 10.88
N GLY A 3 -38.16 -32.72 10.52
CA GLY A 3 -37.75 -32.15 9.24
C GLY A 3 -36.25 -31.94 9.20
N GLU A 4 -35.61 -32.57 8.23
CA GLU A 4 -34.27 -32.22 7.75
C GLU A 4 -34.40 -30.90 6.98
N ALA A 5 -33.86 -29.82 7.55
CA ALA A 5 -33.76 -28.55 6.84
C ALA A 5 -32.62 -28.67 5.81
N ALA A 6 -33.00 -28.95 4.57
CA ALA A 6 -32.11 -28.92 3.42
C ALA A 6 -31.49 -27.52 3.29
N GLY A 7 -30.17 -27.43 3.47
CA GLY A 7 -29.40 -26.24 3.14
C GLY A 7 -29.54 -25.92 1.66
N ALA A 8 -29.86 -24.66 1.35
CA ALA A 8 -29.91 -24.16 -0.02
C ALA A 8 -28.55 -24.37 -0.72
N PRO A 9 -28.53 -24.67 -2.04
CA PRO A 9 -27.29 -24.86 -2.77
C PRO A 9 -26.47 -23.57 -2.72
N GLY A 10 -25.27 -23.65 -2.14
CA GLY A 10 -24.36 -22.52 -2.00
C GLY A 10 -24.01 -21.93 -3.36
N SER A 11 -24.33 -20.66 -3.56
CA SER A 11 -23.86 -19.90 -4.72
C SER A 11 -22.32 -19.97 -4.76
N ALA A 12 -21.76 -20.17 -5.95
CA ALA A 12 -20.31 -20.09 -6.13
C ALA A 12 -19.80 -18.76 -5.55
N PRO A 13 -18.64 -18.76 -4.86
CA PRO A 13 -18.11 -17.54 -4.27
C PRO A 13 -17.89 -16.49 -5.36
N VAL A 14 -18.42 -15.28 -5.13
CA VAL A 14 -18.27 -14.17 -6.07
C VAL A 14 -16.87 -13.59 -5.89
N VAL A 15 -16.05 -13.68 -6.94
CA VAL A 15 -14.74 -13.02 -6.97
C VAL A 15 -14.95 -11.53 -7.25
N ARG A 16 -14.40 -10.68 -6.39
CA ARG A 16 -14.45 -9.23 -6.51
C ARG A 16 -13.05 -8.66 -6.64
N ARG A 17 -12.88 -7.69 -7.54
CA ARG A 17 -11.65 -6.90 -7.65
C ARG A 17 -11.66 -5.80 -6.62
N GLY A 18 -10.57 -5.61 -5.90
CA GLY A 18 -10.44 -4.59 -4.88
C GLY A 18 -9.15 -3.82 -5.01
N VAL A 19 -9.11 -2.70 -4.29
CA VAL A 19 -7.93 -1.85 -4.16
C VAL A 19 -7.70 -1.66 -2.68
N VAL A 20 -6.48 -1.98 -2.24
CA VAL A 20 -6.03 -1.77 -0.87
C VAL A 20 -4.94 -0.71 -0.90
N ALA A 21 -5.11 0.36 -0.12
CA ALA A 21 -4.06 1.34 0.11
C ALA A 21 -3.21 0.89 1.31
N LEU A 22 -1.91 1.09 1.21
CA LEU A 22 -0.94 0.73 2.23
C LEU A 22 -0.14 1.98 2.64
N GLY A 23 0.10 2.17 3.93
CA GLY A 23 0.86 3.28 4.47
C GLY A 23 1.80 2.87 5.60
N SER A 24 3.00 3.45 5.65
CA SER A 24 3.98 3.26 6.74
C SER A 24 4.84 4.50 6.95
N ASN A 25 5.05 4.90 8.22
CA ASN A 25 5.83 6.10 8.58
C ASN A 25 7.02 5.87 9.52
N LEU A 26 7.14 4.68 10.13
CA LEU A 26 8.18 4.38 11.13
C LEU A 26 8.93 3.09 10.83
N GLY A 27 10.20 3.02 11.24
CA GLY A 27 11.11 1.87 11.06
C GLY A 27 11.46 1.60 9.60
N ASP A 28 11.69 0.32 9.25
CA ASP A 28 11.92 -0.08 7.85
C ASP A 28 10.59 -0.09 7.07
N ARG A 29 10.20 1.10 6.60
CA ARG A 29 8.90 1.36 5.96
C ARG A 29 8.74 0.55 4.66
N ASP A 30 9.81 0.35 3.92
CA ASP A 30 9.78 -0.36 2.63
C ASP A 30 9.63 -1.87 2.84
N GLU A 31 10.39 -2.43 3.80
CA GLU A 31 10.21 -3.83 4.23
C GLU A 31 8.80 -4.08 4.78
N LEU A 32 8.29 -3.18 5.63
CA LEU A 32 6.92 -3.29 6.16
C LEU A 32 5.85 -3.34 5.07
N LEU A 33 5.97 -2.50 4.03
CA LEU A 33 5.01 -2.50 2.93
C LEU A 33 5.10 -3.80 2.12
N ARG A 34 6.30 -4.34 1.90
CA ARG A 34 6.46 -5.64 1.22
C ARG A 34 5.90 -6.79 2.03
N ASP A 35 6.20 -6.84 3.33
CA ASP A 35 5.69 -7.87 4.24
C ASP A 35 4.17 -7.83 4.32
N ALA A 36 3.58 -6.64 4.32
CA ALA A 36 2.13 -6.48 4.26
C ALA A 36 1.52 -7.06 2.97
N VAL A 37 2.15 -6.83 1.81
CA VAL A 37 1.72 -7.41 0.52
C VAL A 37 1.86 -8.94 0.53
N VAL A 38 2.94 -9.47 1.10
CA VAL A 38 3.14 -10.92 1.27
C VAL A 38 2.07 -11.53 2.17
N ALA A 39 1.78 -10.90 3.31
CA ALA A 39 0.74 -11.34 4.24
C ALA A 39 -0.67 -11.28 3.60
N LEU A 40 -0.93 -10.24 2.82
CA LEU A 40 -2.17 -10.11 2.05
C LEU A 40 -2.31 -11.22 1.01
N ALA A 41 -1.24 -11.53 0.27
CA ALA A 41 -1.21 -12.64 -0.69
C ALA A 41 -1.32 -14.03 -0.04
N ALA A 42 -0.88 -14.17 1.22
CA ALA A 42 -1.01 -15.40 1.99
C ALA A 42 -2.41 -15.56 2.64
N THR A 43 -3.24 -14.53 2.61
CA THR A 43 -4.58 -14.56 3.21
C THR A 43 -5.53 -15.45 2.38
N PRO A 44 -6.16 -16.48 2.96
CA PRO A 44 -7.08 -17.34 2.23
C PRO A 44 -8.23 -16.56 1.58
N GLY A 45 -8.45 -16.79 0.30
CA GLY A 45 -9.49 -16.10 -0.46
C GLY A 45 -9.09 -14.71 -0.94
N VAL A 46 -7.81 -14.31 -0.83
CA VAL A 46 -7.25 -13.10 -1.44
C VAL A 46 -6.12 -13.48 -2.40
N SER A 47 -6.07 -12.80 -3.54
CA SER A 47 -4.97 -12.85 -4.48
C SER A 47 -4.54 -11.42 -4.79
N VAL A 48 -3.26 -11.10 -4.62
CA VAL A 48 -2.72 -9.81 -5.04
C VAL A 48 -2.33 -9.90 -6.51
N THR A 49 -2.97 -9.09 -7.36
CA THR A 49 -2.78 -9.13 -8.82
C THR A 49 -1.76 -8.11 -9.32
N ALA A 50 -1.57 -7.01 -8.59
CA ALA A 50 -0.53 -6.02 -8.82
C ALA A 50 -0.25 -5.24 -7.53
N ALA A 51 0.94 -4.65 -7.42
CA ALA A 51 1.25 -3.69 -6.37
C ALA A 51 2.18 -2.61 -6.90
N SER A 52 1.91 -1.35 -6.53
CA SER A 52 2.66 -0.20 -7.01
C SER A 52 4.08 -0.16 -6.44
N SER A 53 4.92 0.73 -6.96
CA SER A 53 6.10 1.16 -6.23
C SER A 53 5.68 2.10 -5.09
N PRO A 54 6.40 2.10 -3.95
CA PRO A 54 6.20 3.07 -2.90
C PRO A 54 6.40 4.51 -3.37
N VAL A 55 5.53 5.39 -2.88
CA VAL A 55 5.66 6.85 -3.01
C VAL A 55 5.75 7.50 -1.65
N SER A 56 6.49 8.60 -1.56
CA SER A 56 6.69 9.36 -0.34
C SER A 56 5.71 10.55 -0.29
N SER A 57 5.08 10.76 0.86
CA SER A 57 4.28 11.95 1.14
C SER A 57 4.69 12.58 2.47
N VAL A 58 4.56 13.91 2.55
CA VAL A 58 4.88 14.67 3.77
C VAL A 58 3.75 14.52 4.79
N ALA A 59 4.11 14.40 6.07
CA ALA A 59 3.13 14.40 7.14
C ALA A 59 2.45 15.78 7.20
N VAL A 60 1.12 15.81 7.05
CA VAL A 60 0.33 17.04 7.24
C VAL A 60 0.08 17.18 8.74
N THR A 61 0.75 18.13 9.38
CA THR A 61 0.48 18.48 10.79
C THR A 61 -0.61 19.53 10.87
N LEU A 62 -1.10 19.83 12.07
CA LEU A 62 -2.03 20.94 12.33
C LEU A 62 -1.46 22.31 11.89
N ALA A 63 -0.14 22.43 11.70
CA ALA A 63 0.54 23.64 11.23
C ALA A 63 0.82 23.63 9.70
N GLY A 64 0.38 22.59 8.98
CA GLY A 64 0.70 22.36 7.57
C GLY A 64 1.73 21.24 7.38
N PRO A 65 2.23 21.06 6.13
CA PRO A 65 3.28 20.10 5.84
C PRO A 65 4.54 20.36 6.67
N ASP A 66 5.02 19.34 7.37
CA ASP A 66 6.25 19.43 8.17
C ASP A 66 7.31 18.51 7.57
N GLU A 67 8.24 19.10 6.80
CA GLU A 67 9.36 18.37 6.18
C GLU A 67 10.38 17.85 7.21
N SER A 68 10.29 18.27 8.48
CA SER A 68 11.14 17.74 9.57
C SER A 68 10.63 16.43 10.14
N LYS A 69 9.41 16.00 9.79
CA LYS A 69 8.83 14.72 10.22
C LYS A 69 9.18 13.59 9.25
N PRO A 70 9.25 12.34 9.73
CA PRO A 70 9.39 11.19 8.85
C PRO A 70 8.27 11.20 7.80
N THR A 71 8.65 11.06 6.53
CA THR A 71 7.68 10.97 5.44
C THR A 71 6.91 9.65 5.54
N TYR A 72 5.67 9.63 5.04
CA TYR A 72 4.94 8.38 4.87
C TYR A 72 5.37 7.75 3.55
N LEU A 73 5.69 6.45 3.57
CA LEU A 73 5.66 5.64 2.37
C LEU A 73 4.24 5.13 2.18
N ASN A 74 3.71 5.28 0.97
CA ASN A 74 2.39 4.81 0.58
C ASN A 74 2.49 3.98 -0.69
N ALA A 75 1.61 3.00 -0.82
CA ALA A 75 1.49 2.16 -2.00
C ALA A 75 0.05 1.71 -2.17
N VAL A 76 -0.23 1.09 -3.32
CA VAL A 76 -1.53 0.47 -3.61
C VAL A 76 -1.32 -0.96 -4.10
N ALA A 77 -2.15 -1.87 -3.61
CA ALA A 77 -2.26 -3.24 -4.11
C ALA A 77 -3.64 -3.46 -4.76
N LEU A 78 -3.64 -4.03 -5.96
CA LEU A 78 -4.83 -4.56 -6.60
C LEU A 78 -5.03 -6.01 -6.12
N VAL A 79 -6.25 -6.34 -5.74
CA VAL A 79 -6.59 -7.67 -5.25
C VAL A 79 -7.78 -8.26 -5.98
N GLU A 80 -7.82 -9.58 -6.07
CA GLU A 80 -9.04 -10.35 -6.33
C GLU A 80 -9.36 -11.17 -5.08
N THR A 81 -10.62 -11.13 -4.62
CA THR A 81 -10.99 -11.81 -3.38
C THR A 81 -12.37 -12.44 -3.45
N THR A 82 -12.52 -13.58 -2.76
CA THR A 82 -13.80 -14.23 -2.48
C THR A 82 -14.34 -13.88 -1.10
N LEU A 83 -13.63 -13.04 -0.33
CA LEU A 83 -14.07 -12.58 0.98
C LEU A 83 -15.19 -11.54 0.84
N GLU A 84 -16.09 -11.55 1.80
CA GLU A 84 -17.06 -10.47 1.98
C GLU A 84 -16.35 -9.20 2.51
N PRO A 85 -16.89 -7.99 2.28
CA PRO A 85 -16.19 -6.73 2.56
C PRO A 85 -15.66 -6.61 4.00
N LEU A 86 -16.48 -7.00 4.98
CA LEU A 86 -16.09 -6.95 6.39
C LEU A 86 -15.05 -8.02 6.74
N ALA A 87 -15.06 -9.17 6.07
CA ALA A 87 -14.05 -10.21 6.28
C ALA A 87 -12.69 -9.80 5.68
N LEU A 88 -12.68 -9.09 4.55
CA LEU A 88 -11.47 -8.46 4.02
C LEU A 88 -10.94 -7.41 5.02
N LEU A 89 -11.81 -6.53 5.53
CA LEU A 89 -11.42 -5.54 6.55
C LEU A 89 -10.81 -6.22 7.79
N ASP A 90 -11.45 -7.27 8.30
CA ASP A 90 -10.96 -8.04 9.45
C ASP A 90 -9.57 -8.65 9.17
N ALA A 91 -9.34 -9.15 7.95
CA ALA A 91 -8.04 -9.68 7.55
C ALA A 91 -6.95 -8.59 7.48
N LEU A 92 -7.26 -7.42 6.92
CA LEU A 92 -6.33 -6.29 6.91
C LEU A 92 -5.96 -5.85 8.33
N GLN A 93 -6.95 -5.72 9.22
CA GLN A 93 -6.73 -5.38 10.63
C GLN A 93 -5.89 -6.44 11.35
N ALA A 94 -6.03 -7.72 11.02
CA ALA A 94 -5.18 -8.77 11.57
C ALA A 94 -3.71 -8.59 11.13
N ILE A 95 -3.47 -8.28 9.85
CA ILE A 95 -2.13 -8.00 9.33
C ILE A 95 -1.50 -6.80 10.03
N GLU A 96 -2.24 -5.69 10.18
CA GLU A 96 -1.76 -4.51 10.91
C GLU A 96 -1.37 -4.85 12.36
N ASN A 97 -2.24 -5.59 13.06
CA ASN A 97 -2.00 -5.98 14.44
C ASN A 97 -0.77 -6.87 14.61
N ASP A 98 -0.53 -7.80 13.68
CA ASP A 98 0.63 -8.68 13.74
C ASP A 98 1.94 -7.92 13.47
N HIS A 99 1.94 -6.96 12.54
CA HIS A 99 3.10 -6.08 12.34
C HIS A 99 3.35 -5.14 13.52
N GLY A 100 2.29 -4.68 14.19
CA GLY A 100 2.40 -3.88 15.41
C GLY A 100 2.97 -4.68 16.60
N ARG A 101 2.65 -5.97 16.72
CA ARG A 101 3.16 -6.85 17.80
C ARG A 101 4.64 -7.15 17.70
N VAL A 102 5.21 -7.18 16.48
CA VAL A 102 6.64 -7.45 16.26
C VAL A 102 7.52 -6.30 16.82
N ARG A 103 6.95 -5.10 16.99
CA ARG A 103 7.65 -3.94 17.55
C ARG A 103 7.22 -3.73 19.01
N ASP A 104 7.89 -4.44 19.91
CA ASP A 104 7.67 -4.45 21.38
C ASP A 104 8.04 -3.11 22.09
N GLU A 105 7.91 -1.97 21.41
CA GLU A 105 7.99 -0.64 22.02
C GLU A 105 6.58 -0.11 22.29
N ARG A 106 6.14 -0.28 23.55
CA ARG A 106 4.99 0.46 24.11
C ARG A 106 5.18 1.93 23.72
N TRP A 107 4.18 2.54 23.09
CA TRP A 107 4.07 3.97 22.72
C TRP A 107 4.55 4.42 21.31
N GLY A 108 4.83 3.51 20.36
CA GLY A 108 5.10 3.90 18.96
C GLY A 108 3.84 4.10 18.12
N ASP A 109 3.78 5.20 17.34
CA ASP A 109 2.73 5.42 16.33
C ASP A 109 2.55 4.19 15.43
N ARG A 110 1.33 3.92 14.98
CA ARG A 110 1.01 2.75 14.12
C ARG A 110 1.97 2.70 12.92
N THR A 111 2.64 1.57 12.76
CA THR A 111 3.76 1.42 11.82
C THR A 111 3.31 1.02 10.42
N LEU A 112 2.12 0.44 10.30
CA LEU A 112 1.49 -0.02 9.06
C LEU A 112 -0.01 0.30 9.14
N ASP A 113 -0.58 0.77 8.03
CA ASP A 113 -2.00 1.10 7.87
C ASP A 113 -2.48 0.53 6.52
N LEU A 114 -3.59 -0.19 6.53
CA LEU A 114 -4.16 -0.91 5.39
C LEU A 114 -5.66 -0.56 5.23
N ASP A 115 -5.98 0.18 4.18
CA ASP A 115 -7.35 0.66 3.90
C ASP A 115 -7.96 -0.03 2.69
N VAL A 116 -9.20 -0.53 2.81
CA VAL A 116 -9.99 -0.95 1.62
C VAL A 116 -10.52 0.29 0.91
N VAL A 117 -10.07 0.52 -0.33
CA VAL A 117 -10.45 1.69 -1.13
C VAL A 117 -11.71 1.41 -1.95
N VAL A 118 -11.72 0.30 -2.70
CA VAL A 118 -12.88 -0.18 -3.46
C VAL A 118 -12.93 -1.70 -3.41
N LEU A 119 -14.14 -2.26 -3.60
CA LEU A 119 -14.35 -3.68 -3.79
C LEU A 119 -15.48 -3.91 -4.80
N GLY A 120 -15.10 -4.11 -6.06
CA GLY A 120 -16.00 -4.13 -7.21
C GLY A 120 -16.79 -2.84 -7.29
N ASP A 121 -18.06 -2.95 -7.67
CA ASP A 121 -19.01 -1.83 -7.71
C ASP A 121 -19.79 -1.67 -6.38
N LEU A 122 -19.28 -2.24 -5.29
CA LEU A 122 -19.98 -2.18 -4.00
C LEU A 122 -20.01 -0.74 -3.47
N VAL A 123 -21.23 -0.32 -3.15
CA VAL A 123 -21.48 0.86 -2.31
C VAL A 123 -21.92 0.34 -0.94
N LEU A 124 -21.11 0.64 0.07
CA LEU A 124 -21.34 0.22 1.44
C LEU A 124 -21.24 1.43 2.35
N ASP A 125 -22.16 1.54 3.29
CA ASP A 125 -22.10 2.53 4.36
C ASP A 125 -22.55 1.85 5.65
N THR A 126 -21.55 1.47 6.46
CA THR A 126 -21.74 0.79 7.73
C THR A 126 -20.86 1.46 8.78
N ASP A 127 -21.16 1.22 10.06
CA ASP A 127 -20.35 1.76 11.17
C ASP A 127 -18.86 1.34 11.11
N ARG A 128 -18.53 0.27 10.38
CA ARG A 128 -17.18 -0.29 10.29
C ARG A 128 -16.47 0.02 8.97
N LEU A 129 -17.22 0.14 7.88
CA LEU A 129 -16.66 0.20 6.53
C LEU A 129 -17.57 1.02 5.61
N THR A 130 -16.96 1.99 4.93
CA THR A 130 -17.59 2.78 3.87
C THR A 130 -16.85 2.52 2.56
N LEU A 131 -17.57 2.13 1.51
CA LEU A 131 -17.04 1.88 0.16
C LEU A 131 -17.85 2.65 -0.89
N PRO A 132 -17.20 3.24 -1.90
CA PRO A 132 -15.76 3.52 -1.98
C PRO A 132 -15.25 4.33 -0.78
N HIS A 133 -13.96 4.21 -0.45
CA HIS A 133 -13.39 4.90 0.70
C HIS A 133 -13.65 6.42 0.58
N PRO A 134 -14.29 7.03 1.60
CA PRO A 134 -14.93 8.34 1.45
C PRO A 134 -13.97 9.45 1.10
N ARG A 135 -12.70 9.33 1.51
CA ARG A 135 -11.66 10.34 1.30
C ARG A 135 -10.57 9.94 0.31
N ALA A 136 -10.72 8.81 -0.39
CA ALA A 136 -9.68 8.37 -1.33
C ALA A 136 -9.48 9.38 -2.47
N HIS A 137 -10.57 10.00 -2.94
CA HIS A 137 -10.56 11.02 -3.99
C HIS A 137 -9.82 12.31 -3.61
N GLU A 138 -9.53 12.53 -2.32
CA GLU A 138 -8.81 13.70 -1.82
C GLU A 138 -7.30 13.44 -1.63
N ARG A 139 -6.83 12.20 -1.84
CA ARG A 139 -5.51 11.75 -1.39
C ARG A 139 -4.61 11.39 -2.57
N ALA A 140 -3.70 12.28 -2.93
CA ALA A 140 -2.72 12.04 -4.00
C ALA A 140 -1.88 10.78 -3.75
N PHE A 141 -1.54 10.50 -2.49
CA PHE A 141 -0.79 9.29 -2.08
C PHE A 141 -1.57 7.97 -2.17
N VAL A 142 -2.86 8.02 -2.51
CA VAL A 142 -3.64 6.85 -2.92
C VAL A 142 -3.79 6.82 -4.44
N LEU A 143 -4.15 7.95 -5.04
CA LEU A 143 -4.45 8.03 -6.47
C LEU A 143 -3.22 7.84 -7.38
N GLU A 144 -2.07 8.44 -7.04
CA GLU A 144 -0.84 8.28 -7.80
C GLU A 144 -0.34 6.83 -7.87
N PRO A 145 -0.14 6.11 -6.74
CA PRO A 145 0.27 4.71 -6.81
C PRO A 145 -0.78 3.81 -7.46
N TRP A 146 -2.08 4.12 -7.35
CA TRP A 146 -3.11 3.37 -8.07
C TRP A 146 -2.94 3.50 -9.59
N LEU A 147 -2.67 4.69 -10.12
CA LEU A 147 -2.43 4.89 -11.56
C LEU A 147 -1.16 4.22 -12.07
N GLN A 148 -0.19 3.90 -11.20
CA GLN A 148 1.00 3.12 -11.60
C GLN A 148 0.64 1.68 -11.99
N VAL A 149 -0.44 1.11 -11.43
CA VAL A 149 -0.84 -0.28 -11.64
C VAL A 149 -2.12 -0.44 -12.46
N ASP A 150 -2.91 0.63 -12.60
CA ASP A 150 -4.11 0.68 -13.44
C ASP A 150 -4.34 2.11 -13.97
N GLU A 151 -3.91 2.37 -15.20
CA GLU A 151 -4.02 3.69 -15.86
C GLU A 151 -5.49 4.11 -16.11
N GLU A 152 -6.41 3.14 -16.20
CA GLU A 152 -7.83 3.37 -16.46
C GLU A 152 -8.70 3.26 -15.19
N ALA A 153 -8.05 3.30 -14.02
CA ALA A 153 -8.68 3.18 -12.72
C ALA A 153 -9.85 4.15 -12.51
N ARG A 154 -10.89 3.65 -11.84
CA ARG A 154 -12.10 4.40 -11.48
C ARG A 154 -12.43 4.24 -10.00
N LEU A 155 -12.78 5.35 -9.36
CA LEU A 155 -13.20 5.39 -7.96
C LEU A 155 -14.72 5.51 -7.87
N GLY A 156 -15.42 4.39 -8.01
CA GLY A 156 -16.89 4.32 -7.95
C GLY A 156 -17.58 5.42 -8.77
N SER A 157 -18.48 6.17 -8.12
CA SER A 157 -19.19 7.30 -8.74
C SER A 157 -18.37 8.58 -8.89
N GLN A 158 -17.19 8.68 -8.27
CA GLN A 158 -16.33 9.88 -8.33
C GLN A 158 -15.66 10.05 -9.71
N GLY A 159 -15.49 8.96 -10.47
CA GLY A 159 -14.97 9.01 -11.83
C GLY A 159 -13.57 8.41 -12.00
N ARG A 160 -12.84 8.85 -13.04
CA ARG A 160 -11.48 8.34 -13.34
C ARG A 160 -10.50 8.88 -12.32
N VAL A 161 -9.62 8.01 -11.83
CA VAL A 161 -8.58 8.36 -10.85
C VAL A 161 -7.63 9.44 -11.40
N ALA A 162 -7.33 9.40 -12.71
CA ALA A 162 -6.50 10.41 -13.37
C ALA A 162 -7.11 11.82 -13.29
N ASP A 163 -8.43 11.94 -13.48
CA ASP A 163 -9.12 13.24 -13.45
C ASP A 163 -9.17 13.79 -12.01
N LEU A 164 -9.41 12.91 -11.03
CA LEU A 164 -9.39 13.24 -9.61
C LEU A 164 -8.00 13.72 -9.18
N LEU A 165 -6.94 13.01 -9.56
CA LEU A 165 -5.57 13.40 -9.25
C LEU A 165 -5.20 14.75 -9.88
N ALA A 166 -5.61 15.00 -11.12
CA ALA A 166 -5.34 16.26 -11.80
C ALA A 166 -5.94 17.47 -11.07
N ALA A 167 -7.06 17.27 -10.35
CA ALA A 167 -7.73 18.31 -9.56
C ALA A 167 -7.07 18.59 -8.19
N LEU A 168 -6.21 17.70 -7.69
CA LEU A 168 -5.55 17.90 -6.39
C LEU A 168 -4.35 18.86 -6.51
N PRO A 169 -4.09 19.70 -5.49
CA PRO A 169 -2.93 20.58 -5.46
C PRO A 169 -1.63 19.85 -5.08
N ASP A 170 -1.74 18.76 -4.31
CA ASP A 170 -0.60 18.04 -3.75
C ASP A 170 -0.16 16.89 -4.65
N ARG A 171 1.14 16.57 -4.61
CA ARG A 171 1.76 15.46 -5.33
C ARG A 171 2.67 14.66 -4.43
N THR A 172 2.81 13.37 -4.71
CA THR A 172 3.82 12.56 -4.00
C THR A 172 5.20 12.72 -4.61
N ARG A 173 6.22 12.25 -3.90
CA ARG A 173 7.59 12.16 -4.41
C ARG A 173 7.92 10.69 -4.66
N PRO A 174 8.48 10.32 -5.83
CA PRO A 174 8.95 8.97 -6.04
C PRO A 174 10.04 8.62 -5.03
N VAL A 175 10.10 7.36 -4.60
CA VAL A 175 11.18 6.86 -3.75
C VAL A 175 12.30 6.36 -4.65
N PRO A 176 13.51 6.97 -4.65
CA PRO A 176 14.60 6.56 -5.53
C PRO A 176 14.97 5.08 -5.32
N GLY A 177 15.05 4.33 -6.42
CA GLY A 177 15.40 2.90 -6.41
C GLY A 177 14.29 1.96 -5.94
N ALA A 178 13.10 2.47 -5.62
CA ALA A 178 11.98 1.62 -5.23
C ALA A 178 11.40 0.87 -6.45
N THR A 179 11.20 -0.44 -6.28
CA THR A 179 10.57 -1.33 -7.25
C THR A 179 9.11 -1.61 -6.87
N GLY A 180 8.35 -2.30 -7.73
CA GLY A 180 6.99 -2.73 -7.36
C GLY A 180 7.04 -3.64 -6.13
N LEU A 181 6.06 -3.55 -5.23
CA LEU A 181 6.09 -4.32 -3.97
C LEU A 181 6.02 -5.85 -4.15
N LEU A 182 5.62 -6.34 -5.32
CA LEU A 182 5.68 -7.77 -5.68
C LEU A 182 7.03 -8.19 -6.28
N GLU A 183 7.86 -7.23 -6.70
CA GLU A 183 9.19 -7.50 -7.19
C GLU A 183 10.15 -7.69 -6.01
N PRO A 184 11.16 -8.57 -6.12
CA PRO A 184 12.20 -8.63 -5.10
C PRO A 184 12.83 -7.25 -4.96
N ALA A 185 13.09 -6.82 -3.73
CA ALA A 185 13.80 -5.58 -3.47
C ALA A 185 15.08 -5.58 -4.31
N GLY A 186 15.20 -4.62 -5.24
CA GLY A 186 16.39 -4.50 -6.06
C GLY A 186 17.60 -4.42 -5.14
N ALA A 187 18.58 -5.31 -5.32
CA ALA A 187 19.84 -5.22 -4.60
C ALA A 187 20.37 -3.79 -4.80
N SER A 188 20.38 -3.00 -3.72
CA SER A 188 20.97 -1.66 -3.71
C SER A 188 22.31 -1.76 -4.43
N SER A 189 22.48 -1.00 -5.50
CA SER A 189 23.69 -0.97 -6.29
C SER A 189 24.87 -0.58 -5.40
N ALA A 190 25.54 -1.57 -4.84
CA ALA A 190 26.86 -1.44 -4.26
C ALA A 190 27.85 -1.28 -5.43
N LEU A 191 27.84 -0.12 -6.07
CA LEU A 191 28.85 0.33 -7.02
C LEU A 191 28.99 1.85 -6.94
N ASP A 192 29.58 2.33 -5.84
CA ASP A 192 30.54 3.43 -5.92
C ASP A 192 31.63 3.21 -4.86
N SER A 193 32.56 2.33 -5.20
CA SER A 193 33.92 2.41 -4.71
C SER A 193 34.75 2.24 -5.96
N GLY A 194 34.87 3.34 -6.71
CA GLY A 194 35.82 3.43 -7.80
C GLY A 194 37.20 2.99 -7.32
N PRO A 195 38.00 2.32 -8.15
CA PRO A 195 39.38 2.05 -7.78
C PRO A 195 40.08 3.41 -7.63
N ASP A 196 40.59 3.71 -6.44
CA ASP A 196 41.64 4.71 -6.24
C ASP A 196 42.83 4.31 -7.12
N GLY A 197 42.79 4.77 -8.35
CA GLY A 197 43.95 4.92 -9.20
C GLY A 197 44.15 6.41 -9.35
N ASP A 198 45.21 6.94 -8.74
CA ASP A 198 45.94 8.02 -9.38
C ASP A 198 47.41 7.62 -9.52
N PRO A 199 48.03 7.92 -10.68
CA PRO A 199 49.32 7.41 -11.09
C PRO A 199 50.47 8.35 -10.71
N ASP A 200 51.64 7.74 -10.49
CA ASP A 200 52.96 8.18 -10.94
C ASP A 200 53.37 9.66 -10.78
N ALA A 201 54.35 9.92 -9.91
CA ALA A 201 55.42 10.87 -10.22
C ALA A 201 56.66 10.63 -9.34
N ALA A 202 57.73 10.22 -10.03
CA ALA A 202 59.11 10.12 -9.57
C ALA A 202 59.71 11.43 -9.02
N GLY A 203 60.80 11.29 -8.23
CA GLY A 203 61.89 12.28 -8.27
C GLY A 203 62.67 12.55 -6.97
N GLY A 204 63.81 11.86 -6.80
CA GLY A 204 65.10 12.55 -6.62
C GLY A 204 65.68 12.83 -5.23
N ALA A 205 66.94 12.38 -5.07
CA ALA A 205 68.04 12.90 -4.22
C ALA A 205 67.90 12.72 -2.69
N LEU A 206 68.89 12.29 -1.91
CA LEU A 206 70.36 12.18 -2.00
C LEU A 206 70.82 10.91 -1.26
#